data_AF-A0A9E4HQS3-F1
#
_entry.id   AF-A0A9E4HQS3-F1
#
_cell.length_a   1.000
_cell.length_b   1.000
_cell.length_c   1.000
_cell.angle_alpha   90.00
_cell.angle_beta   90.00
_cell.angle_gamma   90.00
#
_symmetry.space_group_name_H-M   'P 1'
#
loop_
_entity.id
_entity.type
_entity.pdbx_description
1 polymer ?
#
loop_
_entity_poly.entity_id
_entity_poly.type
_entity_poly.pdbx_seq_one_letter_code
_entity_poly.pdbx_strand_id
1 'polypeptide(L)'
;MPRSHFRNAARVLALTAALFPTAEGPAHGQDTGIAPVTDAVLQDPPADDWLMWRRTLDGWGYSPLDQIDRGNVGDLRLVWSRGLGPGLQQGTPLVHDGVLYMPNPRDVIQAIDAATGDLRWEYRRDLPDDLRDYMLGALTDLNRNLAIYGTHIIDTSGDDYVFALDAATGELAWETEILDYRVNPANQSSGPIIANGKIVSGRGCTPRGGPNACVIVAHDAVTGEELWRRRTIPAPGEPGDETWGGVPFEERKHVGAWMVPSYDP
;
A
#
# COMPACT_ATOMS: atom_id res chain seq x y z
N MET A 1 76.32 -48.49 1.55
CA MET A 1 74.95 -48.20 1.07
C MET A 1 74.06 -49.37 1.49
N PRO A 2 72.83 -49.17 2.01
CA PRO A 2 71.84 -48.21 1.56
C PRO A 2 71.12 -47.41 2.67
N ARG A 3 70.21 -46.57 2.18
CA ARG A 3 69.40 -45.48 2.77
C ARG A 3 68.28 -45.94 3.70
N SER A 4 67.86 -45.06 4.62
CA SER A 4 66.46 -44.67 4.98
C SER A 4 66.41 -44.18 6.43
N HIS A 5 65.52 -43.31 6.91
CA HIS A 5 64.78 -42.17 6.37
C HIS A 5 64.42 -41.30 7.60
N PHE A 6 64.38 -39.99 7.42
CA PHE A 6 64.03 -38.96 8.40
C PHE A 6 62.61 -39.11 8.97
N ARG A 7 62.40 -38.62 10.22
CA ARG A 7 61.18 -37.89 10.61
C ARG A 7 61.45 -37.03 11.87
N ASN A 8 61.70 -35.74 11.66
CA ASN A 8 61.64 -34.71 12.69
C ASN A 8 60.18 -34.24 12.84
N ALA A 9 59.66 -34.27 14.06
CA ALA A 9 58.34 -33.72 14.39
C ALA A 9 58.46 -32.19 14.60
N ALA A 10 57.82 -31.40 13.74
CA ALA A 10 57.65 -29.97 13.95
C ALA A 10 56.42 -29.72 14.84
N ARG A 11 56.63 -28.99 15.95
CA ARG A 11 55.55 -28.46 16.80
C ARG A 11 54.94 -27.25 16.10
N VAL A 12 53.64 -27.32 15.79
CA VAL A 12 52.85 -26.17 15.33
C VAL A 12 52.34 -25.42 16.55
N LEU A 13 52.74 -24.15 16.68
CA LEU A 13 52.21 -23.20 17.67
C LEU A 13 50.93 -22.58 17.08
N ALA A 14 49.77 -22.82 17.68
CA ALA A 14 48.52 -22.19 17.28
C ALA A 14 48.42 -20.79 17.91
N LEU A 15 48.50 -19.73 17.09
CA LEU A 15 48.10 -18.38 17.51
C LEU A 15 46.57 -18.30 17.47
N THR A 16 45.96 -18.11 18.64
CA THR A 16 44.55 -17.76 18.76
C THR A 16 44.42 -16.25 18.59
N ALA A 17 43.92 -15.80 17.43
CA ALA A 17 43.56 -14.41 17.23
C ALA A 17 42.24 -14.12 17.97
N ALA A 18 42.28 -13.25 18.97
CA ALA A 18 41.07 -12.76 19.63
C ALA A 18 40.35 -11.78 18.69
N LEU A 19 39.23 -12.22 18.12
CA LEU A 19 38.28 -11.37 17.41
C LEU A 19 37.52 -10.55 18.44
N PHE A 20 37.82 -9.25 18.52
CA PHE A 20 36.96 -8.30 19.22
C PHE A 20 35.73 -8.03 18.35
N PRO A 21 34.51 -8.13 18.88
CA PRO A 21 33.32 -7.69 18.16
C PRO A 21 33.42 -6.18 17.97
N THR A 22 33.41 -5.74 16.72
CA THR A 22 33.18 -4.33 16.40
C THR A 22 31.75 -3.99 16.83
N ALA A 23 31.62 -3.12 17.82
CA ALA A 23 30.33 -2.53 18.16
C ALA A 23 29.87 -1.70 16.96
N GLU A 24 28.86 -2.19 16.23
CA GLU A 24 28.11 -1.38 15.27
C GLU A 24 27.46 -0.23 16.05
N GLY A 25 27.88 0.99 15.73
CA GLY A 25 27.22 2.20 16.24
C GLY A 25 25.77 2.26 15.73
N PRO A 26 24.91 3.06 16.36
CA PRO A 26 23.55 3.26 15.88
C PRO A 26 23.60 3.75 14.43
N ALA A 27 23.00 2.97 13.53
CA ALA A 27 22.75 3.38 12.15
C ALA A 27 22.01 4.72 12.21
N HIS A 28 22.68 5.80 11.84
CA HIS A 28 22.01 7.06 11.60
C HIS A 28 21.14 6.81 10.37
N GLY A 29 19.81 6.77 10.57
CA GLY A 29 18.86 6.70 9.48
C GLY A 29 19.21 7.77 8.46
N GLN A 30 19.30 7.38 7.19
CA GLN A 30 19.50 8.35 6.13
C GLN A 30 18.39 9.40 6.24
N ASP A 31 18.75 10.67 6.15
CA ASP A 31 17.77 11.74 5.98
C ASP A 31 17.07 11.47 4.64
N THR A 32 15.89 10.85 4.73
CA THR A 32 15.08 10.45 3.59
C THR A 32 14.45 11.65 2.89
N GLY A 33 14.47 12.82 3.53
CA GLY A 33 13.76 14.01 3.09
C GLY A 33 12.24 13.89 3.12
N ILE A 34 11.69 12.84 3.75
CA ILE A 34 10.24 12.60 3.91
C ILE A 34 9.93 12.47 5.39
N ALA A 35 9.16 13.40 5.93
CA ALA A 35 8.73 13.43 7.31
C ALA A 35 7.75 12.28 7.60
N PRO A 36 7.78 11.70 8.82
CA PRO A 36 6.76 10.73 9.19
C PRO A 36 5.37 11.36 9.30
N VAL A 37 4.37 10.76 8.66
CA VAL A 37 2.98 11.21 8.74
C VAL A 37 2.28 10.61 9.97
N THR A 38 1.63 11.46 10.77
CA THR A 38 0.89 11.05 11.97
C THR A 38 -0.60 11.33 11.80
N ASP A 39 -1.45 10.81 12.70
CA ASP A 39 -2.88 11.15 12.69
C ASP A 39 -3.15 12.66 12.77
N ALA A 40 -2.33 13.40 13.53
CA ALA A 40 -2.44 14.85 13.63
C ALA A 40 -2.16 15.54 12.28
N VAL A 41 -1.15 15.06 11.53
CA VAL A 41 -0.81 15.55 10.20
C VAL A 41 -1.90 15.19 9.18
N LEU A 42 -2.53 14.02 9.30
CA LEU A 42 -3.67 13.63 8.47
C LEU A 42 -4.92 14.49 8.73
N GLN A 43 -5.13 14.93 9.98
CA GLN A 43 -6.24 15.81 10.37
C GLN A 43 -6.04 17.26 9.91
N ASP A 44 -4.82 17.78 10.02
CA ASP A 44 -4.45 19.14 9.64
C ASP A 44 -3.19 19.14 8.77
N PRO A 45 -3.29 18.73 7.49
CA PRO A 45 -2.15 18.63 6.61
C PRO A 45 -1.64 20.02 6.19
N PRO A 46 -0.32 20.17 5.97
CA PRO A 46 0.24 21.35 5.32
C PRO A 46 -0.52 21.75 4.05
N ALA A 47 -0.54 23.04 3.74
CA ALA A 47 -1.34 23.58 2.63
C ALA A 47 -0.89 23.03 1.26
N ASP A 48 0.40 22.77 1.12
CA ASP A 48 1.10 22.23 -0.05
C ASP A 48 1.06 20.70 -0.16
N ASP A 49 0.61 20.00 0.89
CA ASP A 49 0.47 18.55 0.89
C ASP A 49 -0.94 18.08 0.51
N TRP A 50 -0.97 16.88 -0.08
CA TRP A 50 -2.18 16.14 -0.44
C TRP A 50 -2.04 14.68 0.01
N LEU A 51 -2.28 14.42 1.29
CA LEU A 51 -1.88 13.16 1.95
C LEU A 51 -2.85 11.99 1.77
N MET A 52 -4.04 12.20 1.20
CA MET A 52 -5.04 11.15 1.08
C MET A 52 -6.06 11.44 -0.02
N TRP A 53 -6.94 10.48 -0.28
CA TRP A 53 -8.09 10.68 -1.16
C TRP A 53 -8.91 11.88 -0.70
N ARG A 54 -9.02 12.91 -1.55
CA ARG A 54 -9.70 14.18 -1.28
C ARG A 54 -9.07 15.05 -0.18
N ARG A 55 -7.74 14.93 0.03
CA ARG A 55 -6.85 15.75 0.88
C ARG A 55 -7.04 15.60 2.38
N THR A 56 -8.26 15.69 2.89
CA THR A 56 -8.61 15.72 4.32
C THR A 56 -9.64 14.65 4.67
N LEU A 57 -9.72 14.26 5.94
CA LEU A 57 -10.58 13.15 6.41
C LEU A 57 -12.08 13.42 6.22
N ASP A 58 -12.48 14.69 6.18
CA ASP A 58 -13.85 15.15 5.85
C ASP A 58 -14.24 14.91 4.38
N GLY A 59 -13.27 14.55 3.53
CA GLY A 59 -13.50 14.13 2.15
C GLY A 59 -13.98 15.26 1.23
N TRP A 60 -13.67 16.52 1.49
CA TRP A 60 -14.18 17.62 0.64
C TRP A 60 -13.47 17.74 -0.71
N GLY A 61 -12.19 17.40 -0.79
CA GLY A 61 -11.39 17.57 -2.01
C GLY A 61 -11.07 19.05 -2.27
N TYR A 62 -10.85 19.81 -1.21
CA TYR A 62 -10.59 21.25 -1.25
C TYR A 62 -9.10 21.52 -0.97
N SER A 63 -8.48 22.43 -1.74
CA SER A 63 -7.14 22.94 -1.47
C SER A 63 -7.22 24.37 -0.92
N PRO A 64 -6.45 24.71 0.13
CA PRO A 64 -6.38 26.08 0.66
C PRO A 64 -5.48 27.00 -0.16
N LEU A 65 -4.74 26.49 -1.16
CA LEU A 65 -3.85 27.28 -2.00
C LEU A 65 -4.65 28.23 -2.91
N ASP A 66 -4.19 29.48 -3.01
CA ASP A 66 -4.85 30.55 -3.77
C ASP A 66 -3.95 31.18 -4.83
N GLN A 67 -2.74 30.65 -5.05
CA GLN A 67 -1.80 31.15 -6.06
C GLN A 67 -2.42 31.15 -7.47
N ILE A 68 -3.21 30.13 -7.80
CA ILE A 68 -3.97 30.04 -9.06
C ILE A 68 -5.42 30.41 -8.77
N ASP A 69 -5.90 31.45 -9.43
CA ASP A 69 -7.23 32.00 -9.22
C ASP A 69 -7.91 32.37 -10.56
N ARG A 70 -9.12 32.96 -10.46
CA ARG A 70 -9.90 33.35 -11.64
C ARG A 70 -9.23 34.43 -12.49
N GLY A 71 -8.32 35.20 -11.91
CA GLY A 71 -7.60 36.28 -12.58
C GLY A 71 -6.40 35.78 -13.40
N ASN A 72 -5.78 34.67 -13.01
CA ASN A 72 -4.56 34.18 -13.65
C ASN A 72 -4.64 32.75 -14.26
N VAL A 73 -5.74 32.01 -14.09
CA VAL A 73 -5.88 30.63 -14.62
C VAL A 73 -5.66 30.51 -16.14
N GLY A 74 -5.89 31.58 -16.91
CA GLY A 74 -5.62 31.62 -18.35
C GLY A 74 -4.14 31.54 -18.73
N ASP A 75 -3.25 31.81 -17.78
CA ASP A 75 -1.81 31.79 -17.97
C ASP A 75 -1.18 30.41 -17.68
N LEU A 76 -1.99 29.42 -17.26
CA LEU A 76 -1.49 28.07 -17.01
C LEU A 76 -0.80 27.47 -18.24
N ARG A 77 0.35 26.85 -18.00
CA ARG A 77 1.14 26.12 -19.00
C ARG A 77 1.50 24.75 -18.43
N LEU A 78 1.66 23.77 -19.31
CA LEU A 78 2.22 22.47 -18.95
C LEU A 78 3.67 22.67 -18.45
N VAL A 79 3.97 22.19 -17.24
CA VAL A 79 5.32 22.21 -16.68
C VAL A 79 6.06 20.94 -17.08
N TRP A 80 5.48 19.78 -16.81
CA TRP A 80 6.00 18.47 -17.20
C TRP A 80 4.85 17.49 -17.45
N SER A 81 5.14 16.39 -18.17
CA SER A 81 4.23 15.26 -18.33
C SER A 81 4.99 13.95 -18.27
N ARG A 82 4.35 12.90 -17.75
CA ARG A 82 4.91 11.55 -17.66
C ARG A 82 3.90 10.53 -18.16
N GLY A 83 4.36 9.58 -18.94
CA GLY A 83 3.54 8.44 -19.37
C GLY A 83 3.30 7.49 -18.20
N LEU A 84 2.04 7.10 -17.99
CA LEU A 84 1.66 6.07 -17.03
C LEU A 84 1.72 4.69 -17.68
N GLY A 85 1.76 3.64 -16.85
CA GLY A 85 1.72 2.26 -17.33
C GLY A 85 0.44 1.96 -18.15
N PRO A 86 0.49 1.01 -19.10
CA PRO A 86 -0.69 0.65 -19.88
C PRO A 86 -1.75 -0.01 -18.97
N GLY A 87 -3.01 0.36 -19.16
CA GLY A 87 -4.14 -0.18 -18.40
C GLY A 87 -5.23 0.85 -18.20
N LEU A 88 -6.24 0.49 -17.41
CA LEU A 88 -7.27 1.44 -17.00
C LEU A 88 -6.75 2.27 -15.83
N GLN A 89 -7.03 3.58 -15.83
CA GLN A 89 -6.52 4.49 -14.81
C GLN A 89 -7.63 5.29 -14.12
N GLN A 90 -7.58 5.33 -12.78
CA GLN A 90 -8.46 6.11 -11.89
C GLN A 90 -7.68 6.79 -10.75
N GLY A 91 -6.37 6.57 -10.67
CA GLY A 91 -5.50 7.00 -9.59
C GLY A 91 -5.50 8.50 -9.38
N THR A 92 -5.66 8.91 -8.13
CA THR A 92 -5.35 10.25 -7.64
C THR A 92 -3.99 10.19 -6.94
N PRO A 93 -3.05 11.08 -7.31
CA PRO A 93 -1.75 11.11 -6.65
C PRO A 93 -1.87 11.58 -5.21
N LEU A 94 -0.93 11.12 -4.39
CA LEU A 94 -0.64 11.62 -3.05
C LEU A 94 0.61 12.50 -3.14
N VAL A 95 0.63 13.63 -2.43
CA VAL A 95 1.81 14.52 -2.39
C VAL A 95 2.20 14.78 -0.94
N HIS A 96 3.48 14.54 -0.61
CA HIS A 96 4.07 14.84 0.70
C HIS A 96 5.53 15.26 0.52
N ASP A 97 5.95 16.36 1.15
CA ASP A 97 7.34 16.85 1.14
C ASP A 97 7.94 16.97 -0.29
N GLY A 98 7.11 17.45 -1.22
CA GLY A 98 7.49 17.64 -2.63
C GLY A 98 7.61 16.35 -3.44
N VAL A 99 7.25 15.19 -2.89
CA VAL A 99 7.16 13.91 -3.62
C VAL A 99 5.73 13.59 -3.97
N LEU A 100 5.50 13.33 -5.25
CA LEU A 100 4.24 12.84 -5.79
C LEU A 100 4.29 11.32 -5.91
N TYR A 101 3.40 10.63 -5.21
CA TYR A 101 3.20 9.19 -5.27
C TYR A 101 1.99 8.87 -6.14
N MET A 102 2.22 8.17 -7.24
CA MET A 102 1.19 7.87 -8.23
C MET A 102 0.88 6.36 -8.29
N PRO A 103 -0.35 5.94 -7.93
CA PRO A 103 -0.82 4.59 -8.22
C PRO A 103 -1.04 4.47 -9.74
N ASN A 104 -0.33 3.53 -10.35
CA ASN A 104 -0.40 3.18 -11.76
C ASN A 104 -1.15 1.85 -11.94
N PRO A 105 -1.61 1.54 -13.16
CA PRO A 105 -2.29 0.28 -13.41
C PRO A 105 -1.41 -0.94 -13.07
N ARG A 106 -2.05 -2.02 -12.60
CA ARG A 106 -1.43 -3.32 -12.27
C ARG A 106 -0.40 -3.22 -11.13
N ASP A 107 -0.80 -2.60 -10.02
CA ASP A 107 -0.04 -2.50 -8.77
C ASP A 107 1.38 -1.97 -8.96
N VAL A 108 1.48 -0.94 -9.81
CA VAL A 108 2.69 -0.17 -9.99
C VAL A 108 2.54 1.11 -9.17
N ILE A 109 3.55 1.45 -8.38
CA ILE A 109 3.58 2.70 -7.63
C ILE A 109 4.85 3.44 -8.01
N GLN A 110 4.73 4.71 -8.37
CA GLN A 110 5.87 5.56 -8.69
C GLN A 110 5.94 6.72 -7.71
N ALA A 111 7.13 6.97 -7.15
CA ALA A 111 7.45 8.23 -6.51
C ALA A 111 8.18 9.15 -7.48
N ILE A 112 7.72 10.39 -7.58
CA ILE A 112 8.11 11.36 -8.59
C ILE A 112 8.42 12.67 -7.87
N ASP A 113 9.49 13.36 -8.27
CA ASP A 113 9.69 14.75 -7.85
C ASP A 113 8.56 15.62 -8.40
N ALA A 114 7.74 16.21 -7.52
CA ALA A 114 6.53 16.91 -7.93
C ALA A 114 6.83 18.16 -8.78
N ALA A 115 8.00 18.78 -8.61
CA ALA A 115 8.38 19.99 -9.31
C ALA A 115 8.95 19.68 -10.71
N THR A 116 9.78 18.64 -10.84
CA THR A 116 10.48 18.33 -12.09
C THR A 116 9.84 17.23 -12.93
N GLY A 117 9.07 16.34 -12.31
CA GLY A 117 8.55 15.12 -12.95
C GLY A 117 9.55 13.97 -13.03
N ASP A 118 10.72 14.10 -12.39
CA ASP A 118 11.75 13.06 -12.38
C ASP A 118 11.33 11.87 -11.51
N LEU A 119 11.55 10.66 -12.02
CA LEU A 119 11.29 9.44 -11.25
C LEU A 119 12.32 9.30 -10.13
N ARG A 120 11.84 9.14 -8.90
CA ARG A 120 12.67 8.78 -7.75
C ARG A 120 12.79 7.27 -7.61
N TRP A 121 11.66 6.56 -7.55
CA TRP A 121 11.60 5.11 -7.53
C TRP A 121 10.30 4.58 -8.15
N GLU A 122 10.33 3.32 -8.58
CA GLU A 122 9.14 2.56 -9.03
C GLU A 122 9.11 1.21 -8.31
N TYR A 123 7.97 0.91 -7.70
CA TYR A 123 7.63 -0.42 -7.24
C TYR A 123 6.66 -1.07 -8.23
N ARG A 124 6.89 -2.36 -8.50
CA ARG A 124 6.02 -3.19 -9.33
C ARG A 124 5.78 -4.49 -8.61
N ARG A 125 4.54 -4.72 -8.19
CA ARG A 125 4.15 -6.00 -7.59
C ARG A 125 4.24 -7.13 -8.62
N ASP A 126 4.83 -8.25 -8.22
CA ASP A 126 4.83 -9.47 -9.01
C ASP A 126 3.48 -10.18 -8.85
N LEU A 127 2.54 -9.83 -9.71
CA LEU A 127 1.19 -10.39 -9.67
C LEU A 127 1.13 -11.78 -10.32
N PRO A 128 0.42 -12.75 -9.72
CA PRO A 128 0.28 -14.09 -10.29
C PRO A 128 -0.31 -14.08 -11.71
N ASP A 129 0.26 -14.91 -12.59
CA ASP A 129 -0.20 -15.04 -13.99
C ASP A 129 -1.66 -15.48 -14.10
N ASP A 130 -2.15 -16.27 -13.14
CA ASP A 130 -3.52 -16.80 -13.08
C ASP A 130 -4.52 -15.84 -12.42
N LEU A 131 -4.10 -14.67 -11.93
CA LEU A 131 -4.95 -13.76 -11.16
C LEU A 131 -6.24 -13.39 -11.90
N ARG A 132 -6.13 -13.13 -13.20
CA ARG A 132 -7.26 -12.74 -14.06
C ARG A 132 -8.24 -13.87 -14.35
N ASP A 133 -7.92 -15.11 -14.01
CA ASP A 133 -8.85 -16.25 -14.09
C ASP A 133 -9.84 -16.26 -12.91
N TYR A 134 -9.53 -15.54 -11.82
CA TYR A 134 -10.34 -15.48 -10.60
C TYR A 134 -11.02 -14.12 -10.42
N MET A 135 -10.32 -13.04 -10.76
CA MET A 135 -10.80 -11.67 -10.62
C MET A 135 -11.63 -11.18 -11.81
N LEU A 136 -12.37 -10.08 -11.64
CA LEU A 136 -13.06 -9.42 -12.75
C LEU A 136 -12.08 -8.68 -13.67
N GLY A 137 -11.39 -9.43 -14.54
CA GLY A 137 -10.64 -8.95 -15.71
C GLY A 137 -9.98 -7.57 -15.55
N ALA A 138 -10.36 -6.61 -16.40
CA ALA A 138 -9.75 -5.28 -16.45
C ALA A 138 -9.87 -4.46 -15.16
N LEU A 139 -10.72 -4.86 -14.19
CA LEU A 139 -10.81 -4.17 -12.91
C LEU A 139 -9.59 -4.44 -12.00
N THR A 140 -8.79 -5.47 -12.28
CA THR A 140 -7.49 -5.69 -11.59
C THR A 140 -6.46 -4.61 -11.92
N ASP A 141 -6.71 -3.79 -12.93
CA ASP A 141 -5.80 -2.73 -13.33
C ASP A 141 -6.08 -1.43 -12.56
N LEU A 142 -7.24 -1.33 -11.90
CA LEU A 142 -7.70 -0.09 -11.29
C LEU A 142 -7.16 0.09 -9.87
N ASN A 143 -6.64 1.28 -9.61
CA ASN A 143 -6.44 1.76 -8.25
C ASN A 143 -6.75 3.26 -8.19
N ARG A 144 -7.58 3.69 -7.23
CA ARG A 144 -7.99 5.09 -7.06
C ARG A 144 -7.04 5.89 -6.19
N ASN A 145 -6.38 5.30 -5.20
CA ASN A 145 -5.59 6.08 -4.26
C ASN A 145 -4.59 5.21 -3.50
N LEU A 146 -3.61 5.89 -2.92
CA LEU A 146 -2.70 5.33 -1.92
C LEU A 146 -3.07 5.91 -0.55
N ALA A 147 -2.47 5.35 0.49
CA ALA A 147 -2.41 5.94 1.82
C ALA A 147 -0.95 6.21 2.22
N ILE A 148 -0.74 7.10 3.18
CA ILE A 148 0.57 7.35 3.80
C ILE A 148 0.41 7.37 5.32
N TYR A 149 1.30 6.69 6.03
CA TYR A 149 1.36 6.73 7.50
C TYR A 149 2.75 6.37 8.01
N GLY A 150 3.22 7.09 9.03
CA GLY A 150 4.62 7.04 9.42
C GLY A 150 5.51 7.30 8.22
N THR A 151 6.43 6.38 7.94
CA THR A 151 7.35 6.44 6.79
C THR A 151 6.90 5.55 5.63
N HIS A 152 5.63 5.13 5.59
CA HIS A 152 5.14 4.14 4.62
C HIS A 152 4.12 4.71 3.65
N ILE A 153 4.28 4.36 2.37
CA ILE A 153 3.20 4.37 1.37
C ILE A 153 2.49 3.02 1.46
N ILE A 154 1.17 3.06 1.63
CA ILE A 154 0.36 1.88 1.94
C ILE A 154 -0.72 1.71 0.86
N ASP A 155 -0.93 0.47 0.44
CA ASP A 155 -1.91 0.14 -0.59
C ASP A 155 -2.48 -1.27 -0.43
N THR A 156 -3.51 -1.60 -1.21
CA THR A 156 -4.03 -2.95 -1.37
C THR A 156 -3.83 -3.46 -2.79
N SER A 157 -3.47 -4.72 -2.94
CA SER A 157 -3.09 -5.30 -4.23
C SER A 157 -4.21 -6.09 -4.91
N GLY A 158 -4.06 -6.31 -6.21
CA GLY A 158 -4.97 -7.09 -7.03
C GLY A 158 -5.06 -8.56 -6.62
N ASP A 159 -4.04 -9.13 -5.98
CA ASP A 159 -4.00 -10.48 -5.41
C ASP A 159 -4.43 -10.54 -3.93
N ASP A 160 -5.14 -9.51 -3.45
CA ASP A 160 -5.78 -9.44 -2.12
C ASP A 160 -4.82 -9.35 -0.91
N TYR A 161 -3.73 -8.60 -1.03
CA TYR A 161 -2.87 -8.22 0.08
C TYR A 161 -3.08 -6.75 0.48
N VAL A 162 -2.78 -6.42 1.73
CA VAL A 162 -2.39 -5.06 2.13
C VAL A 162 -0.88 -5.03 2.25
N PHE A 163 -0.24 -3.96 1.80
CA PHE A 163 1.21 -3.84 1.87
C PHE A 163 1.68 -2.41 2.11
N ALA A 164 2.89 -2.29 2.63
CA ALA A 164 3.58 -1.02 2.83
C ALA A 164 4.93 -1.00 2.11
N LEU A 165 5.21 0.12 1.48
CA LEU A 165 6.51 0.46 0.92
C LEU A 165 7.12 1.57 1.77
N ASP A 166 8.44 1.53 1.98
CA ASP A 166 9.17 2.70 2.47
C ASP A 166 8.96 3.88 1.50
N ALA A 167 8.53 5.03 2.03
CA ALA A 167 8.14 6.18 1.21
C ALA A 167 9.31 6.80 0.44
N ALA A 168 10.54 6.60 0.91
CA ALA A 168 11.73 7.20 0.33
C ALA A 168 12.40 6.28 -0.70
N THR A 169 12.35 4.96 -0.49
CA THR A 169 13.05 3.99 -1.33
C THR A 169 12.12 3.15 -2.22
N GLY A 170 10.85 3.02 -1.86
CA GLY A 170 9.89 2.13 -2.52
C GLY A 170 10.10 0.65 -2.17
N GLU A 171 10.97 0.33 -1.22
CA GLU A 171 11.20 -1.05 -0.77
C GLU A 171 10.02 -1.58 0.04
N LEU A 172 9.64 -2.84 -0.19
CA LEU A 172 8.58 -3.50 0.55
C LEU A 172 8.97 -3.65 2.03
N ALA A 173 8.26 -2.96 2.91
CA ALA A 173 8.47 -3.01 4.35
C ALA A 173 7.75 -4.21 4.98
N TRP A 174 6.49 -4.41 4.61
CA TRP A 174 5.68 -5.54 5.05
C TRP A 174 4.49 -5.76 4.09
N GLU A 175 3.92 -6.95 4.14
CA GLU A 175 2.64 -7.28 3.50
C GLU A 175 1.85 -8.29 4.34
N THR A 176 0.54 -8.31 4.17
CA THR A 176 -0.37 -9.25 4.85
C THR A 176 -1.47 -9.68 3.88
N GLU A 177 -1.64 -10.99 3.76
CA GLU A 177 -2.71 -11.58 2.94
C GLU A 177 -4.07 -11.31 3.61
N ILE A 178 -5.01 -10.73 2.85
CA ILE A 178 -6.36 -10.44 3.32
C ILE A 178 -7.32 -11.58 2.97
N LEU A 179 -7.20 -12.10 1.74
CA LEU A 179 -8.00 -13.20 1.20
C LEU A 179 -7.14 -14.02 0.23
N ASP A 180 -7.32 -15.34 0.23
CA ASP A 180 -6.84 -16.17 -0.88
C ASP A 180 -7.72 -15.89 -2.11
N TYR A 181 -7.17 -15.19 -3.11
CA TYR A 181 -7.91 -14.82 -4.32
C TYR A 181 -8.43 -16.02 -5.12
N ARG A 182 -7.89 -17.23 -4.91
CA ARG A 182 -8.41 -18.46 -5.56
C ARG A 182 -9.67 -18.99 -4.89
N VAL A 183 -9.83 -18.71 -3.60
CA VAL A 183 -10.96 -19.16 -2.77
C VAL A 183 -12.03 -18.08 -2.66
N ASN A 184 -11.63 -16.85 -2.35
CA ASN A 184 -12.51 -15.71 -2.11
C ASN A 184 -12.07 -14.49 -2.93
N PRO A 185 -12.10 -14.56 -4.28
CA PRO A 185 -11.64 -13.45 -5.12
C PRO A 185 -12.40 -12.15 -4.84
N ALA A 186 -11.66 -11.10 -4.50
CA ALA A 186 -12.18 -9.76 -4.35
C ALA A 186 -11.36 -8.75 -5.16
N ASN A 187 -12.03 -7.99 -6.03
CA ASN A 187 -11.39 -6.91 -6.75
C ASN A 187 -11.14 -5.72 -5.83
N GLN A 188 -9.88 -5.34 -5.70
CA GLN A 188 -9.50 -4.03 -5.20
C GLN A 188 -9.61 -3.00 -6.33
N SER A 189 -10.12 -1.82 -6.00
CA SER A 189 -10.22 -0.72 -6.98
C SER A 189 -10.18 0.64 -6.31
N SER A 190 -10.63 0.73 -5.05
CA SER A 190 -10.23 1.77 -4.11
C SER A 190 -8.99 1.32 -3.35
N GLY A 191 -8.09 2.25 -3.05
CA GLY A 191 -7.08 2.04 -2.02
C GLY A 191 -7.65 2.27 -0.61
N PRO A 192 -6.81 2.14 0.42
CA PRO A 192 -7.22 2.29 1.81
C PRO A 192 -7.35 3.75 2.26
N ILE A 193 -7.94 3.96 3.43
CA ILE A 193 -7.79 5.18 4.25
C ILE A 193 -7.01 4.84 5.52
N ILE A 194 -6.37 5.84 6.13
CA ILE A 194 -5.88 5.75 7.50
C ILE A 194 -6.88 6.38 8.46
N ALA A 195 -7.28 5.63 9.49
CA ALA A 195 -8.16 6.10 10.55
C ALA A 195 -7.57 5.72 11.92
N ASN A 196 -6.95 6.69 12.60
CA ASN A 196 -6.37 6.52 13.94
C ASN A 196 -5.36 5.36 13.99
N GLY A 197 -4.33 5.48 13.15
CA GLY A 197 -3.28 4.47 12.96
C GLY A 197 -3.73 3.15 12.34
N LYS A 198 -4.92 3.08 11.72
CA LYS A 198 -5.45 1.84 11.11
C LYS A 198 -5.71 2.01 9.63
N ILE A 199 -5.30 1.03 8.86
CA ILE A 199 -5.58 0.92 7.43
C ILE A 199 -6.97 0.33 7.31
N VAL A 200 -7.96 1.12 6.88
CA VAL A 200 -9.32 0.63 6.62
C VAL A 200 -9.51 0.49 5.13
N SER A 201 -9.83 -0.73 4.67
CA SER A 201 -10.08 -1.01 3.26
C SER A 201 -11.34 -1.85 3.09
N GLY A 202 -12.10 -1.53 2.04
CA GLY A 202 -13.18 -2.37 1.53
C GLY A 202 -12.81 -2.93 0.15
N ARG A 203 -13.70 -3.73 -0.45
CA ARG A 203 -13.43 -4.40 -1.74
C ARG A 203 -14.69 -4.74 -2.53
N GLY A 204 -14.50 -4.96 -3.82
CA GLY A 204 -15.50 -5.54 -4.71
C GLY A 204 -15.50 -7.06 -4.58
N CYS A 205 -16.41 -7.62 -3.81
CA CYS A 205 -16.36 -9.05 -3.46
C CYS A 205 -16.70 -10.07 -4.56
N THR A 206 -16.96 -9.60 -5.79
CA THR A 206 -17.31 -10.38 -6.99
C THR A 206 -18.47 -11.40 -6.79
N PRO A 207 -19.15 -11.87 -7.86
CA PRO A 207 -20.10 -12.97 -7.68
C PRO A 207 -19.44 -14.30 -7.29
N ARG A 208 -18.14 -14.48 -7.57
CA ARG A 208 -17.39 -15.73 -7.31
C ARG A 208 -16.84 -15.79 -5.88
N GLY A 209 -16.46 -14.66 -5.30
CA GLY A 209 -15.94 -14.58 -3.94
C GLY A 209 -16.98 -14.87 -2.86
N GLY A 210 -18.26 -14.68 -3.19
CA GLY A 210 -19.39 -14.99 -2.31
C GLY A 210 -19.40 -14.13 -1.04
N PRO A 211 -20.10 -14.56 0.02
CA PRO A 211 -20.29 -13.75 1.22
C PRO A 211 -19.01 -13.49 2.02
N ASN A 212 -18.02 -14.38 1.91
CA ASN A 212 -16.76 -14.28 2.66
C ASN A 212 -15.77 -13.28 2.04
N ALA A 213 -15.90 -12.97 0.75
CA ALA A 213 -15.14 -11.90 0.10
C ALA A 213 -15.74 -10.50 0.39
N CYS A 214 -17.02 -10.41 0.77
CA CYS A 214 -17.72 -9.16 1.06
C CYS A 214 -17.41 -8.67 2.47
N VAL A 215 -16.21 -8.11 2.62
CA VAL A 215 -15.65 -7.69 3.91
C VAL A 215 -14.99 -6.32 3.84
N ILE A 216 -15.11 -5.58 4.94
CA ILE A 216 -14.26 -4.44 5.28
C ILE A 216 -13.28 -4.93 6.34
N VAL A 217 -12.01 -4.55 6.23
CA VAL A 217 -10.98 -4.94 7.21
C VAL A 217 -10.29 -3.70 7.74
N ALA A 218 -9.72 -3.84 8.93
CA ALA A 218 -8.68 -2.93 9.40
C ALA A 218 -7.40 -3.69 9.70
N HIS A 219 -6.29 -3.10 9.30
CA HIS A 219 -4.96 -3.52 9.71
C HIS A 219 -4.28 -2.41 10.51
N ASP A 220 -3.34 -2.77 11.37
CA ASP A 220 -2.44 -1.81 12.00
C ASP A 220 -1.55 -1.16 10.92
N ALA A 221 -1.47 0.17 10.89
CA ALA A 221 -0.74 0.88 9.84
C ALA A 221 0.79 0.76 9.91
N VAL A 222 1.32 0.30 11.05
CA VAL A 222 2.75 0.11 11.27
C VAL A 222 3.16 -1.33 11.02
N THR A 223 2.37 -2.30 11.49
CA THR A 223 2.75 -3.72 11.44
C THR A 223 2.08 -4.51 10.32
N GLY A 224 0.97 -4.02 9.78
CA GLY A 224 0.15 -4.75 8.81
C GLY A 224 -0.76 -5.82 9.44
N GLU A 225 -0.77 -6.01 10.77
CA GLU A 225 -1.59 -7.02 11.44
C GLU A 225 -3.10 -6.76 11.26
N GLU A 226 -3.90 -7.77 10.87
CA GLU A 226 -5.36 -7.64 10.80
C GLU A 226 -5.93 -7.46 12.22
N LEU A 227 -6.50 -6.29 12.49
CA LEU A 227 -7.09 -5.94 13.78
C LEU A 227 -8.54 -6.41 13.88
N TRP A 228 -9.28 -6.27 12.79
CA TRP A 228 -10.65 -6.74 12.69
C TRP A 228 -11.10 -6.90 11.24
N ARG A 229 -12.16 -7.69 11.07
CA ARG A 229 -12.90 -7.79 9.81
C ARG A 229 -14.40 -7.79 10.04
N ARG A 230 -15.12 -7.17 9.12
CA ARG A 230 -16.58 -7.07 9.16
C ARG A 230 -17.15 -7.52 7.82
N ARG A 231 -17.98 -8.57 7.83
CA ARG A 231 -18.81 -8.94 6.69
C ARG A 231 -19.89 -7.89 6.45
N THR A 232 -20.15 -7.59 5.18
CA THR A 232 -21.26 -6.74 4.76
C THR A 232 -22.52 -7.54 4.44
N ILE A 233 -22.40 -8.86 4.29
CA ILE A 233 -23.51 -9.80 4.16
C ILE A 233 -23.74 -10.47 5.52
N PRO A 234 -24.95 -10.39 6.11
CA PRO A 234 -25.25 -11.04 7.38
C PRO A 234 -25.23 -12.56 7.22
N ALA A 235 -24.61 -13.23 8.19
CA ALA A 235 -24.63 -14.69 8.30
C ALA A 235 -25.96 -15.20 8.88
N PRO A 236 -26.27 -16.50 8.75
CA PRO A 236 -27.47 -17.07 9.37
C PRO A 236 -27.59 -16.71 10.86
N GLY A 237 -28.72 -16.12 11.24
CA GLY A 237 -29.00 -15.66 12.61
C GLY A 237 -28.43 -14.29 13.01
N GLU A 238 -27.67 -13.62 12.15
CA GLU A 238 -27.27 -12.22 12.36
C GLU A 238 -28.41 -11.25 11.97
N PRO A 239 -28.47 -10.04 12.57
CA PRO A 239 -29.46 -9.04 12.16
C PRO A 239 -29.43 -8.74 10.65
N GLY A 240 -30.59 -8.86 10.00
CA GLY A 240 -30.76 -8.65 8.56
C GLY A 240 -30.72 -9.94 7.73
N ASP A 241 -30.36 -11.09 8.31
CA ASP A 241 -30.43 -12.40 7.66
C ASP A 241 -31.82 -12.71 7.09
N GLU A 242 -32.87 -12.36 7.83
CA GLU A 242 -34.27 -12.55 7.49
C GLU A 242 -34.72 -11.78 6.24
N THR A 243 -33.96 -10.76 5.83
CA THR A 243 -34.31 -9.88 4.69
C THR A 243 -33.85 -10.42 3.33
N TRP A 244 -33.14 -11.55 3.30
CA TRP A 244 -32.57 -12.13 2.07
C TRP A 244 -33.54 -13.02 1.28
N GLY A 245 -34.83 -13.05 1.64
CA GLY A 245 -35.86 -13.75 0.85
C GLY A 245 -35.64 -15.26 0.72
N GLY A 246 -34.96 -15.88 1.69
CA GLY A 246 -34.65 -17.31 1.69
C GLY A 246 -33.44 -17.71 0.83
N VAL A 247 -32.69 -16.76 0.27
CA VAL A 247 -31.45 -17.05 -0.46
C VAL A 247 -30.42 -17.69 0.51
N PRO A 248 -29.90 -18.89 0.18
CA PRO A 248 -28.84 -19.54 0.97
C PRO A 248 -27.63 -18.62 1.14
N PHE A 249 -26.98 -18.66 2.31
CA PHE A 249 -25.90 -17.74 2.65
C PHE A 249 -24.78 -17.73 1.61
N GLU A 250 -24.40 -18.90 1.13
CA GLU A 250 -23.33 -19.19 0.18
C GLU A 250 -23.63 -18.62 -1.22
N GLU A 251 -24.89 -18.34 -1.52
CA GLU A 251 -25.34 -17.75 -2.78
C GLU A 251 -25.48 -16.22 -2.72
N ARG A 252 -25.37 -15.62 -1.51
CA ARG A 252 -25.47 -14.16 -1.32
C ARG A 252 -24.22 -13.46 -1.86
N LYS A 253 -24.43 -12.40 -2.64
CA LYS A 253 -23.39 -11.74 -3.45
C LYS A 253 -23.65 -10.23 -3.55
N HIS A 254 -22.67 -9.49 -4.08
CA HIS A 254 -22.78 -8.10 -4.55
C HIS A 254 -23.01 -7.01 -3.47
N VAL A 255 -22.47 -7.18 -2.26
CA VAL A 255 -22.48 -6.14 -1.21
C VAL A 255 -21.06 -5.61 -0.95
N GLY A 256 -20.31 -5.34 -2.03
CA GLY A 256 -18.94 -4.85 -1.94
C GLY A 256 -18.85 -3.38 -1.52
N ALA A 257 -17.87 -3.04 -0.69
CA ALA A 257 -17.56 -1.68 -0.24
C ALA A 257 -16.32 -1.16 -1.00
N TRP A 258 -16.46 -0.93 -2.30
CA TRP A 258 -15.34 -0.70 -3.24
C TRP A 258 -14.97 0.79 -3.42
N MET A 259 -15.50 1.68 -2.58
CA MET A 259 -15.21 3.11 -2.59
C MET A 259 -14.42 3.50 -1.34
N VAL A 260 -13.55 4.51 -1.48
CA VAL A 260 -12.78 5.06 -0.36
C VAL A 260 -13.75 5.68 0.66
N PRO A 261 -13.66 5.31 1.95
CA PRO A 261 -14.50 5.90 2.99
C PRO A 261 -14.01 7.30 3.38
N SER A 262 -14.78 7.98 4.24
CA SER A 262 -14.36 9.17 5.00
C SER A 262 -14.27 8.82 6.49
N TYR A 263 -13.62 9.67 7.28
CA TYR A 263 -13.41 9.42 8.70
C TYR A 263 -13.63 10.69 9.52
N ASP A 264 -14.32 10.57 10.65
CA ASP A 264 -14.55 11.64 11.63
C ASP A 264 -13.85 11.23 12.94
N PRO A 265 -12.75 11.91 13.34
CA PRO A 265 -11.92 11.54 14.49
C PRO A 265 -12.58 11.57 15.87
#